data_AF-A0A0L8H4U7-F1
#
_entry.id   AF-A0A0L8H4U7-F1
#
_cell.length_a   1.000
_cell.length_b   1.000
_cell.length_c   1.000
_cell.angle_alpha   90.00
_cell.angle_beta   90.00
_cell.angle_gamma   90.00
#
_symmetry.space_group_name_H-M   'P 1'
#
loop_
_entity.id
_entity.type
_entity.pdbx_description
1 polymer ?
#
loop_
_entity_poly.entity_id
_entity_poly.type
_entity_poly.pdbx_seq_one_letter_code
_entity_poly.pdbx_strand_id
1 'polypeptide(L)'
;MASSGPFQLLLSIVLASFAVASEPRLCVTSVKEMQKCGTFVDITCVQGSNASDCLEKIENNLADITSLDGGNIYKAGKCYNLKPIVAETYNGLPYGAGYFAVAVAKKSSNVTINTLQGK
;
A
#
# COMPACT_ATOMS: atom_id res chain seq x y z
N MET A 1 50.40 -27.84 4.81
CA MET A 1 49.98 -29.13 5.39
C MET A 1 50.53 -29.15 6.81
N ALA A 2 49.82 -29.19 7.94
CA ALA A 2 48.42 -29.24 8.36
C ALA A 2 48.35 -28.36 9.64
N SER A 3 47.25 -27.70 10.02
CA SER A 3 46.13 -28.35 10.67
C SER A 3 44.86 -27.49 10.57
N SER A 4 43.91 -27.97 9.77
CA SER A 4 42.52 -27.54 9.75
C SER A 4 41.84 -27.93 11.07
N GLY A 5 41.65 -26.96 11.96
CA GLY A 5 40.85 -27.13 13.18
C GLY A 5 39.34 -27.05 12.90
N PRO A 6 38.48 -27.72 13.69
CA PRO A 6 37.04 -27.85 13.45
C PRO A 6 36.21 -26.61 13.86
N PHE A 7 36.85 -25.48 14.18
CA PHE A 7 36.20 -24.34 14.83
C PHE A 7 35.56 -23.31 13.87
N GLN A 8 35.75 -23.45 12.56
CA GLN A 8 35.29 -22.45 11.57
C GLN A 8 33.82 -22.60 11.15
N LEU A 9 33.12 -23.68 11.55
CA LEU A 9 31.76 -24.01 11.08
C LEU A 9 30.63 -23.49 11.97
N LEU A 10 30.92 -23.05 13.20
CA LEU A 10 29.88 -22.66 14.16
C LEU A 10 29.37 -21.21 13.98
N LEU A 11 30.13 -20.33 13.32
CA LEU A 11 29.73 -18.92 13.16
C LEU A 11 28.71 -18.69 12.02
N SER A 12 28.66 -19.59 11.04
CA SER A 12 27.79 -19.44 9.86
C SER A 12 26.32 -19.80 10.13
N ILE A 13 26.04 -20.59 11.18
CA ILE A 13 24.68 -21.06 11.47
C ILE A 13 23.83 -19.95 12.10
N VAL A 14 24.44 -19.03 12.86
CA VAL A 14 23.70 -17.97 13.58
C VAL A 14 23.13 -16.91 12.62
N LEU A 15 23.73 -16.71 11.43
CA LEU A 15 23.25 -15.70 10.47
C LEU A 15 22.07 -16.19 9.61
N ALA A 16 21.86 -17.50 9.49
CA ALA A 16 20.77 -18.07 8.68
C ALA A 16 19.42 -18.09 9.42
N SER A 17 19.41 -17.93 10.76
CA SER A 17 18.19 -18.04 11.58
C SER A 17 17.40 -16.74 11.74
N PHE A 18 17.86 -15.60 11.19
CA PHE A 18 17.18 -14.30 11.34
C PHE A 18 16.44 -13.80 10.09
N ALA A 19 16.33 -14.60 9.03
CA ALA A 19 15.37 -14.32 7.97
C ALA A 19 13.96 -14.77 8.44
N VAL A 20 13.42 -14.11 9.47
CA VAL A 20 11.97 -14.13 9.69
C VAL A 20 11.38 -13.32 8.55
N ALA A 21 10.75 -14.00 7.59
CA ALA A 21 9.84 -13.33 6.68
C ALA A 21 8.70 -12.76 7.52
N SER A 22 8.77 -11.48 7.87
CA SER A 22 7.67 -10.80 8.53
C SER A 22 6.58 -10.56 7.50
N GLU A 23 5.41 -11.17 7.70
CA GLU A 23 4.23 -10.90 6.88
C GLU A 23 3.87 -9.40 6.96
N PRO A 24 3.79 -8.68 5.83
CA PRO A 24 3.48 -7.26 5.84
C PRO A 24 2.09 -7.00 6.44
N ARG A 25 2.00 -5.96 7.27
CA ARG A 25 0.75 -5.46 7.84
C ARG A 25 0.09 -4.48 6.88
N LEU A 26 -0.93 -4.94 6.17
CA LEU A 26 -1.75 -4.12 5.29
C LEU A 26 -2.80 -3.34 6.09
N CYS A 27 -2.71 -2.01 6.05
CA CYS A 27 -3.71 -1.14 6.64
C CYS A 27 -4.89 -0.91 5.69
N VAL A 28 -6.11 -1.18 6.18
CA VAL A 28 -7.38 -1.08 5.47
C VAL A 28 -8.36 -0.15 6.19
N THR A 29 -9.26 0.50 5.46
CA THR A 29 -10.06 1.63 5.98
C THR A 29 -11.53 1.30 6.23
N SER A 30 -11.99 0.11 5.84
CA SER A 30 -13.37 -0.31 6.05
C SER A 30 -13.51 -1.77 6.49
N VAL A 31 -14.64 -2.10 7.10
CA VAL A 31 -14.97 -3.48 7.51
C VAL A 31 -14.97 -4.43 6.30
N LYS A 32 -15.42 -3.97 5.13
CA LYS A 32 -15.41 -4.77 3.91
C LYS A 32 -13.99 -5.07 3.43
N GLU A 33 -13.10 -4.09 3.52
CA GLU A 33 -11.69 -4.27 3.19
C GLU A 33 -10.99 -5.17 4.22
N MET A 34 -11.34 -5.09 5.50
CA MET A 34 -10.84 -5.99 6.54
C MET A 34 -11.24 -7.45 6.26
N GLN A 35 -12.51 -7.67 5.92
CA GLN A 35 -12.99 -9.01 5.52
C GLN A 35 -12.26 -9.53 4.28
N LYS A 36 -12.06 -8.70 3.26
CA LYS A 36 -11.31 -9.05 2.06
C LYS A 36 -9.83 -9.30 2.36
N CYS A 37 -9.23 -8.50 3.24
CA CYS A 37 -7.83 -8.62 3.60
C CYS A 37 -7.55 -9.96 4.29
N GLY A 38 -8.45 -10.40 5.18
CA GLY A 38 -8.34 -11.68 5.87
C GLY A 38 -8.42 -12.92 4.98
N THR A 39 -8.68 -12.77 3.67
CA THR A 39 -8.62 -13.90 2.72
C THR A 39 -7.26 -14.07 2.05
N PHE A 40 -6.34 -13.11 2.20
CA PHE A 40 -4.99 -13.22 1.64
C PHE A 40 -4.12 -14.11 2.54
N VAL A 41 -3.30 -14.95 1.91
CA VAL A 41 -2.21 -15.67 2.59
C VAL A 41 -0.97 -14.76 2.60
N ASP A 42 -0.18 -14.80 3.68
CA ASP A 42 1.06 -14.04 3.87
C ASP A 42 0.90 -12.51 4.04
N ILE A 43 -0.28 -12.03 4.43
CA ILE A 43 -0.54 -10.63 4.79
C ILE A 43 -1.34 -10.60 6.09
N THR A 44 -0.92 -9.73 7.01
CA THR A 44 -1.72 -9.42 8.20
C THR A 44 -2.46 -8.10 8.00
N CYS A 45 -3.61 -7.93 8.67
CA CYS A 45 -4.51 -6.80 8.41
C CYS A 45 -4.63 -5.88 9.63
N VAL A 46 -4.51 -4.57 9.40
CA VAL A 46 -4.67 -3.53 10.42
C VAL A 46 -5.81 -2.61 10.04
N GLN A 47 -6.76 -2.37 10.95
CA GLN A 47 -7.86 -1.44 10.70
C GLN A 47 -7.41 0.00 10.93
N GLY A 48 -7.55 0.86 9.93
CA GLY A 48 -7.56 2.31 10.04
C GLY A 48 -8.99 2.87 9.93
N SER A 49 -9.19 4.06 10.48
CA SER A 49 -10.44 4.82 10.38
C SER A 49 -10.60 5.57 9.06
N ASN A 50 -9.48 5.92 8.42
CA ASN A 50 -9.38 6.56 7.11
C ASN A 50 -7.94 6.45 6.57
N ALA A 51 -7.70 7.00 5.37
CA ALA A 51 -6.37 6.97 4.76
C ALA A 51 -5.29 7.64 5.62
N SER A 52 -5.55 8.81 6.21
CA SER A 52 -4.57 9.53 7.04
C SER A 52 -4.17 8.73 8.28
N ASP A 53 -5.12 8.03 8.92
CA ASP A 53 -4.84 7.14 10.05
C ASP A 53 -3.95 5.96 9.62
N CYS A 54 -4.18 5.38 8.42
CA CYS A 54 -3.25 4.38 7.89
C CYS A 54 -1.85 4.95 7.63
N LEU A 55 -1.73 6.18 7.13
CA LEU A 55 -0.43 6.84 6.93
C LEU A 55 0.31 7.04 8.26
N GLU A 56 -0.40 7.53 9.29
CA GLU A 56 0.14 7.72 10.64
C GLU A 56 0.55 6.39 11.27
N LYS A 57 -0.23 5.32 11.07
CA LYS A 57 0.15 3.98 11.54
C LYS A 57 1.41 3.46 10.87
N ILE A 58 1.60 3.73 9.58
CA ILE A 58 2.83 3.34 8.87
C ILE A 58 4.03 4.11 9.44
N GLU A 59 3.91 5.44 9.60
CA GLU A 59 4.96 6.26 10.19
C GLU A 59 5.34 5.80 11.62
N ASN A 60 4.37 5.37 12.40
CA ASN A 60 4.56 4.86 13.76
C ASN A 60 4.89 3.35 13.84
N ASN A 61 5.19 2.69 12.73
CA ASN A 61 5.50 1.25 12.65
C ASN A 61 4.38 0.35 13.19
N LEU A 62 3.11 0.77 13.11
CA LEU A 62 1.92 0.00 13.46
C LEU A 62 1.29 -0.70 12.24
N ALA A 63 1.65 -0.29 11.03
CA ALA A 63 1.35 -0.95 9.76
C ALA A 63 2.55 -0.80 8.81
N ASP A 64 2.57 -1.54 7.71
CA ASP A 64 3.71 -1.53 6.76
C ASP A 64 3.33 -0.98 5.40
N ILE A 65 2.12 -1.29 4.93
CA ILE A 65 1.65 -0.90 3.59
C ILE A 65 0.17 -0.51 3.59
N THR A 66 -0.23 0.30 2.62
CA THR A 66 -1.63 0.62 2.31
C THR A 66 -1.75 1.02 0.83
N SER A 67 -2.91 0.82 0.20
CA SER A 67 -3.19 1.31 -1.16
C SER A 67 -3.92 2.65 -1.10
N LEU A 68 -3.52 3.60 -1.96
CA LEU A 68 -3.98 4.99 -1.92
C LEU A 68 -4.28 5.51 -3.32
N ASP A 69 -5.24 6.43 -3.41
CA ASP A 69 -5.43 7.25 -4.61
C ASP A 69 -4.34 8.33 -4.73
N GLY A 70 -4.24 8.95 -5.92
CA GLY A 70 -3.22 9.96 -6.21
C GLY A 70 -3.18 11.15 -5.25
N GLY A 71 -4.33 11.58 -4.72
CA GLY A 71 -4.41 12.68 -3.77
C GLY A 71 -3.80 12.32 -2.40
N ASN A 72 -4.05 11.09 -1.94
CA ASN A 72 -3.45 10.60 -0.70
C ASN A 72 -1.98 10.20 -0.85
N ILE A 73 -1.53 9.76 -2.05
CA ILE A 73 -0.10 9.56 -2.35
C ILE A 73 0.69 10.88 -2.19
N TYR A 74 0.14 12.00 -2.68
CA TYR A 74 0.77 13.32 -2.47
C TYR A 74 0.93 13.65 -0.98
N LYS A 75 -0.11 13.42 -0.17
CA LYS A 75 -0.05 13.64 1.29
C LYS A 75 0.95 12.70 1.96
N ALA A 76 0.97 11.43 1.58
CA ALA A 76 1.90 10.43 2.11
C ALA A 76 3.36 10.85 1.94
N GLY A 77 3.73 11.32 0.75
CA GLY A 77 5.07 11.83 0.50
C GLY A 77 5.35 13.17 1.19
N LYS A 78 4.37 14.09 1.20
CA LYS A 78 4.57 15.44 1.70
C LYS A 78 4.58 15.56 3.23
N CYS A 79 3.74 14.78 3.91
CA CYS A 79 3.51 14.90 5.35
C CYS A 79 4.13 13.76 6.17
N TYR A 80 4.26 12.56 5.60
CA TYR A 80 4.69 11.35 6.32
C TYR A 80 6.01 10.76 5.78
N ASN A 81 6.65 11.42 4.80
CA ASN A 81 7.89 10.98 4.14
C ASN A 81 7.83 9.53 3.60
N LEU A 82 6.64 9.08 3.20
CA LEU A 82 6.42 7.75 2.65
C LEU A 82 6.65 7.75 1.13
N LYS A 83 6.96 6.58 0.58
CA LYS A 83 7.29 6.41 -0.85
C LYS A 83 6.35 5.39 -1.50
N PRO A 84 5.83 5.67 -2.71
CA PRO A 84 5.11 4.64 -3.47
C PRO A 84 6.09 3.54 -3.90
N ILE A 85 5.74 2.28 -3.64
CA ILE A 85 6.56 1.11 -3.98
C ILE A 85 5.94 0.21 -5.06
N VAL A 86 4.61 0.25 -5.21
CA VAL A 86 3.83 -0.51 -6.18
C VAL A 86 2.74 0.41 -6.72
N ALA A 87 2.36 0.24 -7.98
CA ALA A 87 1.30 1.01 -8.62
C ALA A 87 0.30 0.07 -9.32
N GLU A 88 -0.98 0.40 -9.23
CA GLU A 88 -2.05 -0.35 -9.90
C GLU A 88 -2.07 -0.03 -11.40
N THR A 89 -2.08 -1.06 -12.25
CA THR A 89 -2.19 -0.90 -13.71
C THR A 89 -3.58 -1.30 -14.18
N TYR A 90 -4.22 -0.43 -14.96
CA TYR A 90 -5.53 -0.67 -15.54
C TYR A 90 -5.42 -0.86 -17.05
N ASN A 91 -6.18 -1.83 -17.58
CA ASN A 91 -6.17 -2.14 -19.01
C ASN A 91 -6.70 -0.98 -19.86
N GLY A 92 -6.14 -0.79 -21.05
CA GLY A 92 -6.61 0.20 -22.02
C GLY A 92 -6.00 1.59 -21.86
N LEU A 93 -4.96 1.74 -21.03
CA LEU A 93 -4.21 2.98 -20.89
C LEU A 93 -2.92 2.94 -21.71
N PRO A 94 -2.65 3.98 -22.52
CA PRO A 94 -1.45 4.02 -23.36
C PRO A 94 -0.15 4.24 -22.57
N TYR A 95 -0.22 4.71 -21.32
CA TYR A 95 0.94 5.14 -20.54
C TYR A 95 0.87 4.67 -19.08
N GLY A 96 1.15 3.38 -18.83
CA GLY A 96 1.44 2.87 -17.48
C GLY A 96 0.29 2.93 -16.46
N ALA A 97 0.66 2.98 -15.17
CA ALA A 97 -0.27 3.05 -14.05
C ALA A 97 -0.98 4.41 -13.98
N GLY A 98 -2.30 4.43 -14.12
CA GLY A 98 -3.11 5.65 -14.12
C GLY A 98 -4.60 5.34 -14.36
N TYR A 99 -5.40 6.39 -14.55
CA TYR A 99 -6.81 6.30 -14.96
C TYR A 99 -7.31 7.67 -15.46
N PHE A 100 -8.46 7.70 -16.14
CA PHE A 100 -9.11 8.94 -16.59
C PHE A 100 -10.08 9.48 -15.53
N ALA A 101 -9.96 10.77 -15.21
CA ALA A 101 -11.00 11.48 -14.46
C ALA A 101 -12.13 11.88 -15.42
N VAL A 102 -13.37 11.55 -15.07
CA VAL A 102 -14.55 11.82 -15.90
C VAL A 102 -15.66 12.47 -15.09
N ALA A 103 -16.46 13.32 -15.73
CA ALA A 103 -17.68 13.88 -15.17
C ALA A 103 -18.88 13.20 -15.83
N VAL A 104 -19.70 12.50 -15.03
CA VAL A 104 -20.87 11.75 -15.52
C VAL A 104 -22.14 12.54 -15.22
N ALA A 105 -22.98 12.72 -16.22
CA ALA A 105 -24.28 13.39 -16.10
C ALA A 105 -25.42 12.47 -16.54
N LYS A 106 -26.61 12.65 -15.95
CA LYS A 106 -27.81 11.93 -16.40
C LYS A 106 -28.16 12.37 -17.81
N LYS A 107 -28.56 11.42 -18.68
CA LYS A 107 -28.98 11.72 -20.06
C LYS A 107 -30.12 12.74 -20.13
N SER A 108 -31.01 12.77 -19.14
CA SER A 108 -32.12 13.72 -19.06
C SER A 108 -31.73 15.11 -18.53
N SER A 109 -30.46 15.35 -18.23
CA SER A 109 -29.97 16.65 -17.76
C SER A 109 -29.38 17.47 -18.90
N ASN A 110 -29.52 18.79 -18.84
CA ASN A 110 -28.90 19.74 -19.77
C ASN A 110 -27.60 20.33 -19.20
N VAL A 111 -26.86 19.55 -18.40
CA VAL A 111 -25.64 20.02 -17.74
C VAL A 111 -24.45 19.91 -18.69
N THR A 112 -23.69 20.99 -18.78
CA THR A 112 -22.38 21.05 -19.43
C THR A 112 -21.30 21.38 -18.40
N ILE A 113 -20.02 21.22 -18.75
CA ILE A 113 -18.90 21.54 -17.86
C ILE A 113 -18.93 23.01 -17.37
N ASN A 114 -19.49 23.91 -18.17
CA ASN A 114 -19.58 25.35 -17.85
C ASN A 114 -20.82 25.72 -17.04
N THR A 115 -21.75 24.80 -16.80
CA THR A 115 -23.03 25.08 -16.12
C THR A 115 -23.18 24.30 -14.81
N LEU A 116 -22.06 23.93 -14.18
CA LEU A 116 -22.03 23.16 -12.93
C LEU A 116 -22.30 24.01 -11.68
N GLN A 117 -22.13 25.34 -11.76
CA GLN A 117 -22.36 26.21 -10.62
C GLN A 117 -23.83 26.12 -10.16
N GLY A 118 -24.04 25.80 -8.88
CA GLY A 118 -25.37 25.63 -8.29
C GLY A 118 -26.06 24.29 -8.64
N LYS A 119 -25.31 23.31 -9.15
CA LYS A 119 -25.75 21.92 -9.32
C LYS A 119 -25.20 21.00 -8.23
#